data_AF-A0A843K7A4-F1
#
_entry.id   AF-A0A843K7A4-F1
#
_cell.length_a   1.000
_cell.length_b   1.000
_cell.length_c   1.000
_cell.angle_alpha   90.00
_cell.angle_beta   90.00
_cell.angle_gamma   90.00
#
_symmetry.space_group_name_H-M   'P 1'
#
loop_
_entity.id
_entity.type
_entity.pdbx_description
1 polymer ?
#
loop_
_entity_poly.entity_id
_entity_poly.type
_entity_poly.pdbx_seq_one_letter_code
_entity_poly.pdbx_strand_id
1 'polypeptide(L)'
;MVKEMTSGLEIGSWTVSANGYIGSLEIKSIDGKGVLNGSLNMKNEPVHPIVGFWDDVSQKITFMRVFDKNDPSKYQIFTGYRFVDGVTNYPTLAGSFEGFQGTGATAQRTLYGWYSLRKR
;
A
#
# COMPACT_ATOMS: atom_id res chain seq x y z
N MET A 1 -8.48 -30.28 -11.42
CA MET A 1 -7.89 -29.99 -10.10
C MET A 1 -7.22 -28.64 -10.19
N VAL A 2 -7.93 -27.57 -9.83
CA VAL A 2 -7.34 -26.22 -9.82
C VAL A 2 -6.50 -26.15 -8.56
N LYS A 3 -5.20 -25.91 -8.71
CA LYS A 3 -4.28 -25.72 -7.61
C LYS A 3 -4.76 -24.46 -6.86
N GLU A 4 -5.28 -24.62 -5.65
CA GLU A 4 -5.49 -23.47 -4.76
C GLU A 4 -4.12 -22.82 -4.56
N MET A 5 -3.88 -21.74 -5.30
CA MET A 5 -2.83 -20.79 -4.93
C MET A 5 -3.36 -20.12 -3.68
N THR A 6 -2.62 -20.24 -2.58
CA THR A 6 -2.80 -19.45 -1.36
C THR A 6 -2.90 -17.97 -1.75
N SER A 7 -4.12 -17.45 -1.88
CA SER A 7 -4.48 -16.21 -2.60
C SER A 7 -4.29 -14.94 -1.78
N GLY A 8 -3.84 -15.06 -0.54
CA GLY A 8 -3.70 -13.93 0.38
C GLY A 8 -2.50 -13.04 0.05
N LEU A 9 -2.67 -11.74 0.28
CA LEU A 9 -1.58 -10.77 0.30
C LEU A 9 -0.50 -11.20 1.31
N GLU A 10 0.76 -11.16 0.88
CA GLU A 10 1.88 -11.60 1.71
C GLU A 10 2.19 -10.61 2.85
N ILE A 11 2.05 -11.08 4.10
CA ILE A 11 2.49 -10.37 5.31
C ILE A 11 4.01 -10.19 5.30
N GLY A 12 4.50 -9.01 5.64
CA GLY A 12 5.93 -8.66 5.76
C GLY A 12 6.32 -7.43 4.95
N SER A 13 7.62 -7.33 4.64
CA SER A 13 8.19 -6.15 4.01
C SER A 13 8.10 -6.15 2.49
N TRP A 14 7.77 -4.97 1.97
CA TRP A 14 7.78 -4.64 0.56
C TRP A 14 8.59 -3.36 0.33
N THR A 15 9.30 -3.25 -0.79
CA THR A 15 9.79 -1.95 -1.27
C THR A 15 8.60 -1.16 -1.80
N VAL A 16 8.64 0.16 -1.74
CA VAL A 16 7.56 1.00 -2.31
C VAL A 16 8.16 2.19 -3.03
N SER A 17 7.54 2.56 -4.15
CA SER A 17 7.73 3.83 -4.83
C SER A 17 6.37 4.49 -4.99
N ALA A 18 6.20 5.68 -4.41
CA ALA A 18 4.96 6.44 -4.48
C ALA A 18 5.30 7.87 -4.88
N ASN A 19 4.76 8.31 -6.03
CA ASN A 19 5.09 9.63 -6.60
C ASN A 19 6.62 9.90 -6.71
N GLY A 20 7.40 8.86 -7.04
CA GLY A 20 8.86 8.94 -7.16
C GLY A 20 9.64 8.89 -5.84
N TYR A 21 8.97 8.89 -4.69
CA TYR A 21 9.60 8.71 -3.38
C TYR A 21 9.69 7.23 -3.04
N ILE A 22 10.86 6.80 -2.59
CA ILE A 22 11.15 5.40 -2.27
C ILE A 22 11.05 5.16 -0.76
N GLY A 23 10.56 3.98 -0.38
CA GLY A 23 10.46 3.56 1.02
C GLY A 23 10.27 2.06 1.21
N SER A 24 9.65 1.70 2.33
CA SER A 24 9.15 0.36 2.59
C SER A 24 7.71 0.38 3.11
N LEU A 25 6.90 -0.51 2.55
CA LEU A 25 5.57 -0.86 3.02
C LEU A 25 5.68 -2.15 3.85
N GLU A 26 5.21 -2.11 5.09
CA GLU A 26 5.16 -3.27 5.98
C GLU A 26 3.72 -3.68 6.22
N ILE A 27 3.35 -4.87 5.75
CA ILE A 27 2.05 -5.48 6.04
C ILE A 27 2.23 -6.35 7.29
N LYS A 28 1.73 -5.91 8.46
CA LYS A 28 1.97 -6.60 9.74
C LYS A 28 0.95 -7.71 10.00
N SER A 29 -0.31 -7.44 9.71
CA SER A 29 -1.39 -8.41 9.90
C SER A 29 -2.56 -8.14 8.96
N ILE A 30 -3.27 -9.22 8.63
CA ILE A 30 -4.57 -9.21 7.97
C ILE A 30 -5.44 -10.18 8.77
N ASP A 31 -6.59 -9.72 9.28
CA ASP A 31 -7.51 -10.60 10.01
C ASP A 31 -8.43 -11.39 9.07
N GLY A 32 -9.24 -12.29 9.63
CA GLY A 32 -10.17 -13.12 8.85
C GLY A 32 -11.30 -12.35 8.13
N LYS A 33 -11.43 -11.04 8.37
CA LYS A 33 -12.36 -10.14 7.68
C LYS A 33 -11.65 -9.24 6.66
N GLY A 34 -10.36 -9.44 6.44
CA GLY A 34 -9.54 -8.64 5.53
C GLY A 34 -9.05 -7.33 6.15
N VAL A 35 -9.22 -7.07 7.46
CA VAL A 35 -8.71 -5.84 8.07
C VAL A 35 -7.19 -5.89 8.13
N LEU A 36 -6.55 -4.92 7.50
CA LEU A 36 -5.11 -4.82 7.34
C LEU A 36 -4.52 -3.77 8.29
N ASN A 37 -3.43 -4.13 8.98
CA ASN A 37 -2.62 -3.22 9.77
C ASN A 37 -1.16 -3.27 9.33
N GLY A 38 -0.47 -2.14 9.38
CA GLY A 38 0.91 -2.06 8.92
C GLY A 38 1.59 -0.72 9.19
N SER A 39 2.60 -0.44 8.39
CA SER A 39 3.26 0.87 8.36
C SER A 39 3.87 1.20 7.01
N LEU A 40 3.94 2.48 6.68
CA LEU A 40 4.64 3.01 5.52
C LEU A 40 5.78 3.92 5.97
N ASN A 41 7.00 3.51 5.66
CA ASN A 41 8.23 4.23 5.96
C ASN A 41 8.85 4.76 4.67
N MET A 42 8.66 6.05 4.39
CA MET A 42 9.26 6.70 3.23
C MET A 42 10.64 7.24 3.63
N LYS A 43 11.60 7.21 2.71
CA LYS A 43 12.97 7.67 3.00
C LYS A 43 12.95 9.11 3.51
N ASN A 44 13.65 9.35 4.62
CA ASN A 44 13.74 10.64 5.32
C ASN A 44 12.42 11.15 5.93
N GLU A 45 11.42 10.28 6.10
CA GLU A 45 10.18 10.59 6.82
C GLU A 45 10.06 9.72 8.09
N PRO A 46 9.26 10.15 9.08
CA PRO A 46 8.82 9.26 10.15
C PRO A 46 8.07 8.05 9.61
N VAL A 47 8.08 6.96 10.38
CA VAL A 47 7.24 5.78 10.10
C VAL A 47 5.79 6.14 10.39
N HIS A 48 4.93 6.05 9.38
CA HIS A 48 3.50 6.30 9.55
C HIS A 48 2.73 4.98 9.62
N PRO A 49 1.81 4.79 10.57
CA PRO A 49 0.95 3.62 10.59
C PRO A 49 0.02 3.61 9.38
N ILE A 50 -0.34 2.41 8.94
CA ILE A 50 -1.41 2.22 7.96
C ILE A 50 -2.50 1.32 8.54
N VAL A 51 -3.73 1.64 8.16
CA VAL A 51 -4.93 0.84 8.44
C VAL A 51 -5.75 0.74 7.16
N GLY A 52 -6.33 -0.43 6.90
CA GLY A 52 -7.00 -0.66 5.64
C GLY A 52 -7.65 -2.02 5.51
N PHE A 53 -7.83 -2.44 4.27
CA PHE A 53 -8.46 -3.69 3.89
C PHE A 53 -7.68 -4.41 2.79
N TRP A 54 -7.68 -5.73 2.86
CA TRP A 54 -7.36 -6.65 1.77
C TRP A 54 -8.65 -7.32 1.32
N ASP A 55 -8.96 -7.19 0.03
CA ASP A 55 -10.01 -7.95 -0.63
C ASP A 55 -9.35 -9.04 -1.49
N ASP A 56 -9.46 -10.28 -1.01
CA ASP A 56 -8.89 -11.45 -1.64
C ASP A 56 -9.52 -11.76 -3.00
N VAL A 57 -10.81 -11.47 -3.17
CA VAL A 57 -11.55 -11.78 -4.40
C VAL A 57 -11.10 -10.86 -5.53
N SER A 58 -10.99 -9.56 -5.25
CA SER A 58 -10.53 -8.59 -6.24
C SER A 58 -9.01 -8.40 -6.26
N GLN A 59 -8.28 -9.12 -5.40
CA GLN A 59 -6.84 -8.97 -5.18
C GLN A 59 -6.44 -7.51 -4.91
N LYS A 60 -7.28 -6.79 -4.16
CA LYS A 60 -7.19 -5.35 -3.97
C LYS A 60 -6.77 -5.01 -2.54
N ILE A 61 -5.78 -4.15 -2.42
CA ILE A 61 -5.42 -3.48 -1.17
C ILE A 61 -5.97 -2.06 -1.17
N THR A 62 -6.55 -1.63 -0.05
CA THR A 62 -6.89 -0.22 0.19
C THR A 62 -6.46 0.16 1.60
N PHE A 63 -5.65 1.20 1.78
CA PHE A 63 -5.22 1.61 3.11
C PHE A 63 -5.05 3.12 3.23
N MET A 64 -5.24 3.63 4.44
CA MET A 64 -4.91 5.00 4.80
C MET A 64 -3.51 5.04 5.41
N ARG A 65 -2.67 5.96 4.96
CA ARG A 65 -1.45 6.38 5.67
C ARG A 65 -1.80 7.51 6.62
N VAL A 66 -1.58 7.29 7.91
CA VAL A 66 -2.01 8.20 8.98
C VAL A 66 -0.81 9.01 9.47
N PHE A 67 -0.77 10.29 9.12
CA PHE A 67 0.27 11.24 9.57
C PHE A 67 -0.06 11.83 10.94
N ASP A 68 -1.29 12.30 11.11
CA ASP A 68 -1.81 12.82 12.38
C ASP A 68 -3.22 12.29 12.61
N LYS A 69 -3.39 11.45 13.64
CA LYS A 69 -4.69 10.85 13.99
C LYS A 69 -5.79 11.87 14.29
N ASN A 70 -5.43 13.12 14.57
CA ASN A 70 -6.37 14.19 14.90
C ASN A 70 -6.67 15.11 13.70
N ASP A 71 -5.95 14.96 12.57
CA ASP A 71 -6.13 15.77 11.36
C ASP A 71 -6.25 14.87 10.11
N PRO A 72 -7.48 14.47 9.73
CA PRO A 72 -7.73 13.66 8.54
C PRO A 72 -7.30 14.33 7.23
N SER A 73 -7.13 15.66 7.20
CA SER A 73 -6.61 16.35 6.01
C SER A 73 -5.16 15.98 5.71
N LYS A 74 -4.46 15.33 6.66
CA LYS A 74 -3.10 14.84 6.46
C LYS A 74 -3.04 13.42 5.93
N TYR A 75 -4.16 12.74 5.76
CA TYR A 75 -4.16 11.35 5.31
C TYR A 75 -3.87 11.23 3.81
N GLN A 76 -3.22 10.12 3.45
CA GLN A 76 -3.18 9.64 2.08
C GLN A 76 -3.95 8.33 2.00
N ILE A 77 -4.74 8.14 0.94
CA ILE A 77 -5.51 6.92 0.70
C ILE A 77 -4.86 6.20 -0.46
N PHE A 78 -4.41 4.97 -0.26
CA PHE A 78 -3.78 4.14 -1.28
C PHE A 78 -4.76 3.06 -1.71
N THR A 79 -4.88 2.86 -3.02
CA THR A 79 -5.55 1.73 -3.64
C THR A 79 -4.57 1.03 -4.58
N GLY A 80 -4.48 -0.30 -4.52
CA GLY A 80 -3.67 -1.07 -5.45
C GLY A 80 -4.16 -2.50 -5.62
N TYR A 81 -3.59 -3.18 -6.60
CA TYR A 81 -3.93 -4.56 -6.95
C TYR A 81 -2.69 -5.42 -6.95
N ARG A 82 -2.81 -6.63 -6.40
CA ARG A 82 -1.74 -7.62 -6.33
C ARG A 82 -1.75 -8.47 -7.60
N PHE A 83 -0.57 -8.65 -8.18
CA PHE A 83 -0.34 -9.58 -9.27
C PHE A 83 1.08 -10.13 -9.19
N VAL A 84 1.35 -11.21 -9.91
CA VAL A 84 2.72 -11.67 -10.16
C VAL A 84 3.19 -10.99 -11.42
N ASP A 85 4.26 -10.19 -11.31
CA ASP A 85 4.83 -9.48 -12.45
C ASP A 85 5.41 -10.50 -13.46
N GLY A 86 5.00 -10.40 -14.72
CA GLY A 86 5.37 -11.38 -15.75
C GLY A 86 6.85 -11.34 -16.18
N VAL A 87 7.61 -10.31 -15.79
CA VAL A 87 9.02 -10.13 -16.15
C VAL A 87 9.92 -10.61 -15.02
N THR A 88 9.64 -10.16 -13.80
CA THR A 88 10.42 -10.46 -12.60
C THR A 88 9.94 -11.72 -11.87
N ASN A 89 8.73 -12.18 -12.18
CA ASN A 89 8.04 -13.27 -11.49
C ASN A 89 7.90 -13.02 -9.97
N TYR A 90 7.83 -11.74 -9.57
CA TYR A 90 7.67 -11.34 -8.18
C TYR A 90 6.25 -10.83 -7.87
N PRO A 91 5.74 -11.13 -6.65
CA PRO A 91 4.54 -10.47 -6.16
C PRO A 91 4.74 -8.96 -6.16
N THR A 92 3.78 -8.27 -6.77
CA THR A 92 3.79 -6.83 -7.02
C THR A 92 2.44 -6.26 -6.65
N LEU A 93 2.45 -5.08 -6.04
CA LEU A 93 1.27 -4.23 -5.87
C LEU A 93 1.46 -2.99 -6.75
N ALA A 94 0.41 -2.56 -7.43
CA ALA A 94 0.42 -1.27 -8.12
C ALA A 94 -0.97 -0.63 -8.12
N GLY A 95 -1.00 0.69 -8.16
CA GLY A 95 -2.23 1.44 -8.26
C GLY A 95 -2.03 2.94 -8.07
N SER A 96 -3.01 3.58 -7.44
CA SER A 96 -3.01 5.02 -7.19
C SER A 96 -3.12 5.34 -5.71
N PHE A 97 -2.73 6.55 -5.35
CA PHE A 97 -3.06 7.12 -4.05
C PHE A 97 -3.57 8.55 -4.20
N GLU A 98 -4.54 8.89 -3.36
CA GLU A 98 -5.05 10.24 -3.18
C GLU A 98 -4.38 10.92 -1.97
N GLY A 99 -4.07 12.20 -2.10
CA GLY A 99 -3.60 13.04 -1.00
C GLY A 99 -4.14 14.45 -1.08
N PHE A 100 -4.11 15.16 0.04
CA PHE A 100 -4.48 16.56 0.13
C PHE A 100 -3.25 17.48 0.08
N GLN A 101 -3.48 18.79 -0.07
CA GLN A 101 -2.40 19.75 -0.13
C GLN A 101 -1.49 19.66 1.12
N GLY A 102 -0.18 19.51 0.88
CA GLY A 102 0.81 19.42 1.95
C GLY A 102 1.10 18.00 2.44
N THR A 103 0.50 16.97 1.84
CA THR A 103 0.78 15.54 2.14
C THR A 103 1.53 14.88 0.98
N GLY A 104 2.42 15.61 0.28
CA GLY A 104 3.04 15.14 -0.97
C GLY A 104 2.14 15.24 -2.21
N ALA A 105 0.93 15.79 -2.06
CA ALA A 105 0.03 16.16 -3.14
C ALA A 105 -0.09 17.70 -3.27
N THR A 106 -0.53 18.18 -4.44
CA THR A 106 -0.88 19.59 -4.65
C THR A 106 -2.37 19.74 -4.91
N ALA A 107 -2.93 20.93 -4.69
CA ALA A 107 -4.36 21.17 -4.94
C ALA A 107 -4.78 20.88 -6.40
N GLN A 108 -3.84 20.98 -7.36
CA GLN A 108 -4.07 20.69 -8.78
C GLN A 108 -3.76 19.23 -9.17
N ARG A 109 -3.13 18.45 -8.29
CA ARG A 109 -2.74 17.04 -8.53
C ARG A 109 -2.88 16.27 -7.22
N THR A 110 -4.02 15.61 -7.07
CA THR A 110 -4.34 14.86 -5.85
C THR A 110 -4.11 13.35 -6.03
N LEU A 111 -4.08 12.85 -7.26
CA LEU A 111 -3.98 11.43 -7.59
C LEU A 111 -2.60 11.10 -8.20
N TYR A 112 -1.91 10.13 -7.62
CA TYR A 112 -0.57 9.72 -8.06
C TYR A 112 -0.42 8.22 -8.13
N GLY A 113 0.49 7.75 -8.99
CA GLY A 113 0.83 6.33 -9.09
C GLY A 113 1.74 5.87 -7.95
N TRP A 114 1.60 4.60 -7.58
CA TRP A 114 2.55 3.88 -6.74
C TRP A 114 2.68 2.43 -7.17
N TYR A 115 3.83 1.83 -6.83
CA TYR A 115 4.03 0.39 -6.92
C TYR A 115 4.88 -0.11 -5.75
N SER A 116 4.80 -1.41 -5.49
CA SER A 116 5.50 -2.05 -4.40
C SER A 116 5.89 -3.47 -4.79
N LEU A 117 7.13 -3.86 -4.47
CA LEU A 117 7.67 -5.19 -4.78
C LEU A 117 8.00 -5.91 -3.48
N ARG A 118 7.71 -7.20 -3.43
CA ARG A 118 8.02 -8.00 -2.25
C ARG A 118 9.53 -8.04 -2.01
N LYS A 119 9.99 -7.77 -0.77
CA LYS A 119 11.40 -7.99 -0.42
C LYS A 119 11.67 -9.49 -0.29
N ARG A 120 12.85 -9.91 -0.76
CA ARG A 120 13.38 -11.27 -0.57
C ARG A 120 13.58 -11.57 0.92
#